data_AF-A0A2I1HK50-F1
#
_entry.id   AF-A0A2I1HK50-F1
#
_cell.length_a   1.000
_cell.length_b   1.000
_cell.length_c   1.000
_cell.angle_alpha   90.00
_cell.angle_beta   90.00
_cell.angle_gamma   90.00
#
_symmetry.space_group_name_H-M   'P 1'
#
loop_
_entity.id
_entity.type
_entity.pdbx_description
1 polymer ?
#
loop_
_entity_poly.entity_id
_entity_poly.type
_entity_poly.pdbx_seq_one_letter_code
_entity_poly.pdbx_strand_id
1 'polypeptide(L)'
;MITTFLLDLYSNNGQVIITCILNDQAKKLITLDCFQIDVSFKRVKGEINEFEINTYDSKHHLILSFCRVFTNVFTAEGYHRLFSSLFQIVHEVSGQHMQFKHIHGQGIGCILADLDAAQAKGLGLALHDLDSEKSWEIHLTYILKSCLIHFERNLFHKKFSTSTKNLIRQIPNATSKEQVYDLLKQIEDTNDEGIKEWLSYYQQPYVLASLNKYVSNVDHEIWNKSGSDTNNAEAAHSMVNREGKQLKLLSAILKGKKYDIRCYTTIETHDKKGVPYTHRDKSDVKRVQNSIARKTSRTQKNKESLDDKLPKSSKKRNLSPSSSRTSIKSKKNHEREDILSDNEELLKEIRKKNLELELKEKEILLKEREVKARIAEAEARMMEAKAEALELENRNKC
;
A
#
# COMPACT_ATOMS: atom_id res chain seq x y z
N MET A 1 4.98 18.12 -17.71
CA MET A 1 4.38 16.96 -18.39
C MET A 1 3.18 16.53 -17.57
N ILE A 2 1.99 16.51 -18.18
CA ILE A 2 0.70 16.40 -17.48
C ILE A 2 0.58 15.03 -16.83
N THR A 3 0.59 14.99 -15.49
CA THR A 3 0.41 13.79 -14.65
C THR A 3 -1.06 13.35 -14.71
N THR A 4 -1.43 12.66 -15.78
CA THR A 4 -2.72 11.96 -15.84
C THR A 4 -2.77 10.93 -14.71
N PHE A 5 -3.76 11.11 -13.84
CA PHE A 5 -4.12 10.17 -12.78
C PHE A 5 -5.34 9.44 -13.26
N LEU A 6 -5.18 8.17 -13.62
CA LEU A 6 -6.30 7.37 -14.05
C LEU A 6 -7.01 6.82 -12.82
N LEU A 7 -8.32 7.02 -12.78
CA LEU A 7 -9.23 6.51 -11.78
C LEU A 7 -10.20 5.60 -12.52
N ASP A 8 -9.98 4.29 -12.45
CA ASP A 8 -10.95 3.31 -12.93
C ASP A 8 -11.84 2.91 -11.74
N LEU A 9 -13.16 2.89 -11.94
CA LEU A 9 -14.14 2.53 -10.92
C LEU A 9 -14.95 1.35 -11.42
N TYR A 10 -14.70 0.19 -10.83
CA TYR A 10 -15.60 -0.93 -10.92
C TYR A 10 -16.52 -0.94 -9.70
N SER A 11 -17.84 -0.97 -9.94
CA SER A 11 -18.86 -1.18 -8.92
C SER A 11 -19.87 -2.21 -9.42
N ASN A 12 -19.92 -3.37 -8.77
CA ASN A 12 -20.92 -4.41 -9.04
C ASN A 12 -21.26 -5.15 -7.76
N ASN A 13 -22.56 -5.30 -7.45
CA ASN A 13 -23.05 -5.99 -6.25
C ASN A 13 -22.36 -5.55 -4.94
N GLY A 14 -22.00 -4.26 -4.81
CA GLY A 14 -21.31 -3.72 -3.64
C GLY A 14 -19.79 -3.93 -3.60
N GLN A 15 -19.20 -4.63 -4.58
CA GLN A 15 -17.74 -4.71 -4.75
C GLN A 15 -17.23 -3.44 -5.40
N VAL A 16 -16.21 -2.83 -4.79
CA VAL A 16 -15.57 -1.60 -5.26
C VAL A 16 -14.11 -1.89 -5.58
N ILE A 17 -13.65 -1.52 -6.77
CA ILE A 17 -12.23 -1.52 -7.14
C ILE A 17 -11.95 -0.15 -7.75
N ILE A 18 -11.07 0.61 -7.10
CA ILE A 18 -10.65 1.94 -7.54
C ILE A 18 -9.15 1.93 -7.75
N THR A 19 -8.73 1.80 -9.01
CA THR A 19 -7.31 1.78 -9.35
C THR A 19 -6.80 3.19 -9.57
N CYS A 20 -5.71 3.54 -8.92
CA CYS A 20 -5.08 4.86 -8.92
C CYS A 20 -3.63 4.72 -9.37
N ILE A 21 -3.32 5.25 -10.56
CA ILE A 21 -1.98 5.19 -11.14
C ILE A 21 -1.66 6.47 -11.91
N LEU A 22 -0.43 6.97 -11.74
CA LEU A 22 0.16 8.05 -12.52
C LEU A 22 0.82 7.49 -13.78
N ASN A 23 0.84 8.29 -14.84
CA ASN A 23 1.46 7.90 -16.11
C ASN A 23 2.93 7.45 -15.97
N ASP A 24 3.73 8.18 -15.19
CA ASP A 24 5.14 7.81 -14.92
C ASP A 24 5.26 6.54 -14.05
N GLN A 25 4.27 6.27 -13.19
CA GLN A 25 4.25 5.03 -12.42
C GLN A 25 4.01 3.83 -13.34
N ALA A 26 3.02 3.90 -14.25
CA ALA A 26 2.74 2.82 -15.19
C ALA A 26 3.96 2.50 -16.07
N LYS A 27 4.62 3.52 -16.61
CA LYS A 27 5.83 3.36 -17.45
C LYS A 27 7.02 2.78 -16.69
N LYS A 28 7.18 3.09 -15.40
CA LYS A 28 8.24 2.47 -14.60
C LYS A 28 7.86 1.06 -14.16
N LEU A 29 6.60 0.80 -13.83
CA LEU A 29 6.13 -0.50 -13.37
C LEU A 29 6.44 -1.63 -14.37
N ILE A 30 6.24 -1.38 -15.67
CA ILE A 30 6.55 -2.36 -16.74
C ILE A 30 8.05 -2.65 -16.91
N THR A 31 8.94 -1.83 -16.33
CA THR A 31 10.40 -2.01 -16.40
C THR A 31 10.97 -2.75 -15.20
N LEU A 32 10.15 -3.10 -14.20
CA LEU A 32 10.62 -3.77 -12.99
C LEU A 32 10.83 -5.26 -13.23
N ASP A 33 11.95 -5.79 -12.73
CA ASP A 33 12.17 -7.25 -12.62
C ASP A 33 11.36 -7.85 -11.48
N CYS A 34 11.13 -7.09 -10.41
CA CYS A 34 10.36 -7.52 -9.26
C CYS A 34 9.69 -6.36 -8.50
N PHE A 35 8.58 -6.65 -7.83
CA PHE A 35 7.90 -5.72 -6.92
C PHE A 35 7.24 -6.45 -5.75
N GLN A 36 6.77 -5.68 -4.76
CA GLN A 36 6.05 -6.16 -3.60
C GLN A 36 4.58 -5.77 -3.68
N ILE A 37 3.69 -6.65 -3.22
CA ILE A 37 2.26 -6.37 -3.05
C ILE A 37 1.86 -6.53 -1.60
N ASP A 38 1.01 -5.63 -1.11
CA ASP A 38 0.50 -5.66 0.26
C ASP A 38 -0.85 -4.94 0.36
N VAL A 39 -1.63 -5.22 1.41
CA VAL A 39 -2.92 -4.59 1.71
C VAL A 39 -2.87 -3.90 3.07
N SER A 40 -3.16 -2.59 3.06
CA SER A 40 -3.29 -1.78 4.26
C SER A 40 -4.75 -1.53 4.65
N PHE A 41 -5.03 -1.81 5.91
CA PHE A 41 -6.37 -1.67 6.51
C PHE A 41 -6.59 -0.37 7.28
N LYS A 42 -5.59 0.54 7.31
CA LYS A 42 -5.59 1.71 8.21
C LYS A 42 -5.98 3.02 7.53
N ARG A 43 -5.91 3.06 6.20
CA ARG A 43 -5.94 4.31 5.44
C ARG A 43 -7.33 4.92 5.37
N VAL A 44 -8.32 4.13 4.95
CA VAL A 44 -9.69 4.56 4.73
C VAL A 44 -10.54 4.14 5.91
N LYS A 45 -11.53 4.95 6.27
CA LYS A 45 -12.55 4.59 7.27
C LYS A 45 -13.63 3.73 6.61
N GLY A 46 -13.96 2.60 7.22
CA GLY A 46 -15.00 1.68 6.75
C GLY A 46 -14.41 0.39 6.18
N GLU A 47 -15.11 -0.22 5.22
CA GLU A 47 -14.80 -1.54 4.66
C GLU A 47 -13.80 -1.51 3.50
N ILE A 48 -13.49 -0.32 2.98
CA ILE A 48 -12.53 -0.15 1.89
C ILE A 48 -11.11 -0.13 2.45
N ASN A 49 -10.24 -0.94 1.85
CA ASN A 49 -8.83 -1.06 2.18
C ASN A 49 -7.97 -0.63 0.99
N GLU A 50 -6.67 -0.51 1.19
CA GLU A 50 -5.72 -0.02 0.18
C GLU A 50 -4.73 -1.13 -0.17
N PHE A 51 -4.84 -1.68 -1.37
CA PHE A 51 -3.84 -2.57 -1.97
C PHE A 51 -2.77 -1.71 -2.66
N GLU A 52 -1.50 -2.05 -2.48
CA GLU A 52 -0.39 -1.29 -3.07
C GLU A 52 0.61 -2.20 -3.81
N ILE A 53 1.18 -1.65 -4.88
CA ILE A 53 2.37 -2.20 -5.54
C ILE A 53 3.56 -1.31 -5.20
N ASN A 54 4.59 -1.88 -4.58
CA ASN A 54 5.72 -1.13 -4.06
C ASN A 54 7.07 -1.71 -4.50
N THR A 55 8.07 -0.84 -4.64
CA THR A 55 9.47 -1.25 -4.74
C THR A 55 10.39 -0.27 -4.03
N TYR A 56 11.62 -0.69 -3.75
CA TYR A 56 12.68 0.21 -3.33
C TYR A 56 13.51 0.64 -4.53
N ASP A 57 13.57 1.95 -4.76
CA ASP A 57 14.44 2.57 -5.75
C ASP A 57 15.81 2.81 -5.12
N SER A 58 16.76 1.91 -5.43
CA SER A 58 18.12 1.97 -4.92
C SER A 58 18.90 3.20 -5.39
N LYS A 59 18.58 3.73 -6.59
CA LYS A 59 19.24 4.91 -7.14
C LYS A 59 18.84 6.18 -6.38
N HIS A 60 17.59 6.28 -5.98
CA HIS A 60 17.04 7.47 -5.31
C HIS A 60 16.91 7.33 -3.79
N HIS A 61 17.15 6.12 -3.26
CA HIS A 61 16.93 5.76 -1.87
C HIS A 61 15.51 6.05 -1.38
N LEU A 62 14.52 5.77 -2.23
CA LEU A 62 13.10 5.99 -1.97
C LEU A 62 12.32 4.70 -2.10
N ILE A 63 11.32 4.53 -1.26
CA ILE A 63 10.28 3.53 -1.49
C ILE A 63 9.22 4.18 -2.38
N LEU A 64 8.90 3.52 -3.48
CA LEU A 64 7.94 3.99 -4.46
C LEU A 64 6.73 3.08 -4.47
N SER A 65 5.55 3.70 -4.40
CA SER A 65 4.30 3.08 -4.79
C SER A 65 4.09 3.30 -6.28
N PHE A 66 3.71 2.26 -7.01
CA PHE A 66 3.43 2.30 -8.45
C PHE A 66 1.93 2.27 -8.72
N CYS A 67 1.16 1.69 -7.82
CA CYS A 67 -0.28 1.62 -7.96
C CYS A 67 -0.89 1.53 -6.58
N ARG A 68 -2.00 2.25 -6.39
CA ARG A 68 -2.88 2.12 -5.23
C ARG A 68 -4.23 1.66 -5.71
N VAL A 69 -4.78 0.61 -5.12
CA VAL A 69 -6.12 0.15 -5.41
C VAL A 69 -6.94 0.23 -4.13
N PHE A 70 -7.98 1.06 -4.13
CA PHE A 70 -8.93 1.11 -3.03
C PHE A 70 -10.05 0.10 -3.27
N THR A 71 -10.18 -0.89 -2.39
CA THR A 71 -11.11 -1.99 -2.60
C THR A 71 -11.64 -2.59 -1.30
N ASN A 72 -12.86 -3.13 -1.35
CA ASN A 72 -13.43 -3.97 -0.29
C ASN A 72 -13.45 -5.46 -0.69
N VAL A 73 -12.67 -5.83 -1.70
CA VAL A 73 -12.69 -7.15 -2.31
C VAL A 73 -11.55 -8.03 -1.77
N PHE A 74 -11.91 -9.19 -1.23
CA PHE A 74 -10.98 -10.13 -0.57
C PHE A 74 -11.19 -11.60 -1.01
N THR A 75 -11.92 -11.82 -2.10
CA THR A 75 -12.14 -13.15 -2.67
C THR A 75 -11.19 -13.39 -3.83
N ALA A 76 -10.92 -14.66 -4.17
CA ALA A 76 -10.04 -15.00 -5.29
C ALA A 76 -10.54 -14.43 -6.63
N GLU A 77 -11.83 -14.55 -6.91
CA GLU A 77 -12.49 -13.95 -8.09
C GLU A 77 -12.36 -12.43 -8.11
N GLY A 78 -12.43 -11.84 -6.92
CA GLY A 78 -12.28 -10.42 -6.74
C GLY A 78 -10.87 -9.90 -6.98
N TYR A 79 -9.86 -10.59 -6.46
CA TYR A 79 -8.46 -10.32 -6.76
C TYR A 79 -8.13 -10.59 -8.23
N HIS A 80 -8.73 -11.61 -8.85
CA HIS A 80 -8.61 -11.86 -10.28
C HIS A 80 -9.08 -10.66 -11.10
N ARG A 81 -10.26 -10.10 -10.78
CA ARG A 81 -10.72 -8.83 -11.37
C ARG A 81 -9.75 -7.67 -11.12
N LEU A 82 -9.24 -7.54 -9.89
CA LEU A 82 -8.30 -6.47 -9.53
C LEU A 82 -7.03 -6.53 -10.38
N PHE A 83 -6.39 -7.70 -10.49
CA PHE A 83 -5.18 -7.87 -11.29
C PHE A 83 -5.44 -7.70 -12.79
N SER A 84 -6.55 -8.22 -13.30
CA SER A 84 -6.92 -8.07 -14.71
C SER A 84 -7.15 -6.61 -15.09
N SER A 85 -7.91 -5.87 -14.28
CA SER A 85 -8.12 -4.42 -14.45
C SER A 85 -6.80 -3.66 -14.36
N LEU A 86 -5.93 -4.00 -13.39
CA LEU A 86 -4.61 -3.40 -13.28
C LEU A 86 -3.77 -3.60 -14.56
N PHE A 87 -3.68 -4.82 -15.10
CA PHE A 87 -2.89 -5.12 -16.29
C PHE A 87 -3.41 -4.34 -17.50
N GLN A 88 -4.74 -4.26 -17.65
CA GLN A 88 -5.39 -3.47 -18.69
C GLN A 88 -5.09 -1.96 -18.54
N ILE A 89 -5.26 -1.41 -17.34
CA ILE A 89 -5.00 0.02 -17.08
C ILE A 89 -3.53 0.37 -17.36
N VAL A 90 -2.59 -0.50 -16.98
CA VAL A 90 -1.18 -0.26 -17.29
C VAL A 90 -0.96 -0.19 -18.80
N HIS A 91 -1.60 -1.05 -19.59
CA HIS A 91 -1.58 -0.97 -21.04
C HIS A 91 -2.21 0.32 -21.57
N GLU A 92 -3.39 0.69 -21.11
CA GLU A 92 -4.09 1.92 -21.54
C GLU A 92 -3.29 3.19 -21.23
N VAL A 93 -2.62 3.24 -20.08
CA VAL A 93 -1.85 4.40 -19.63
C VAL A 93 -0.47 4.46 -20.27
N SER A 94 0.24 3.34 -20.34
CA SER A 94 1.63 3.29 -20.82
C SER A 94 1.76 3.04 -22.32
N GLY A 95 0.72 2.51 -22.96
CA GLY A 95 0.75 1.98 -24.33
C GLY A 95 1.48 0.63 -24.45
N GLN A 96 1.87 0.01 -23.35
CA GLN A 96 2.61 -1.26 -23.33
C GLN A 96 1.98 -2.24 -22.34
N HIS A 97 1.84 -3.49 -22.75
CA HIS A 97 1.39 -4.55 -21.86
C HIS A 97 2.45 -4.86 -20.80
N MET A 98 2.00 -5.13 -19.58
CA MET A 98 2.88 -5.76 -18.58
C MET A 98 3.36 -7.10 -19.13
N GLN A 99 4.66 -7.33 -19.05
CA GLN A 99 5.30 -8.57 -19.46
C GLN A 99 5.78 -9.33 -18.23
N PHE A 100 5.62 -10.65 -18.28
CA PHE A 100 6.04 -11.58 -17.23
C PHE A 100 7.08 -12.52 -17.80
N LYS A 101 8.22 -12.66 -17.11
CA LYS A 101 9.40 -13.35 -17.65
C LYS A 101 9.13 -14.80 -18.02
N HIS A 102 8.32 -15.53 -17.24
CA HIS A 102 7.99 -16.93 -17.51
C HIS A 102 6.98 -17.15 -18.64
N ILE A 103 6.23 -16.12 -19.02
CA ILE A 103 5.28 -16.17 -20.14
C ILE A 103 5.93 -15.60 -21.41
N HIS A 104 6.64 -14.49 -21.30
CA HIS A 104 7.10 -13.67 -22.44
C HIS A 104 8.62 -13.66 -22.63
N GLY A 105 9.39 -14.29 -21.74
CA GLY A 105 10.86 -14.27 -21.74
C GLY A 105 11.49 -12.99 -21.16
N GLN A 106 10.70 -11.97 -20.84
CA GLN A 106 11.17 -10.68 -20.30
C GLN A 106 10.14 -10.05 -19.34
N GLY A 107 10.56 -9.00 -18.63
CA GLY A 107 9.73 -8.25 -17.69
C GLY A 107 9.77 -8.83 -16.28
N ILE A 108 8.63 -8.79 -15.60
CA ILE A 108 8.52 -9.13 -14.17
C ILE A 108 8.78 -10.63 -13.99
N GLY A 109 9.81 -10.96 -13.21
CA GLY A 109 10.17 -12.34 -12.88
C GLY A 109 9.84 -12.74 -11.44
N CYS A 110 9.51 -11.80 -10.55
CA CYS A 110 9.14 -12.13 -9.18
C CYS A 110 8.19 -11.08 -8.56
N ILE A 111 7.18 -11.55 -7.85
CA ILE A 111 6.25 -10.75 -7.06
C ILE A 111 6.34 -11.24 -5.61
N LEU A 112 6.79 -10.38 -4.72
CA LEU A 112 6.83 -10.67 -3.29
C LEU A 112 5.48 -10.29 -2.67
N ALA A 113 4.84 -11.23 -2.00
CA ALA A 113 3.54 -11.03 -1.41
C ALA A 113 3.44 -11.68 -0.02
N ASP A 114 2.41 -11.30 0.69
CA ASP A 114 1.92 -12.08 1.81
C ASP A 114 1.26 -13.36 1.27
N LEU A 115 1.37 -14.45 2.01
CA LEU A 115 0.85 -15.75 1.60
C LEU A 115 -0.68 -15.83 1.86
N ASP A 116 -1.43 -14.86 1.32
CA ASP A 116 -2.88 -14.86 1.29
C ASP A 116 -3.40 -15.69 0.12
N ALA A 117 -4.16 -16.75 0.41
CA ALA A 117 -4.59 -17.71 -0.60
C ALA A 117 -5.52 -17.11 -1.65
N ALA A 118 -6.38 -16.15 -1.27
CA ALA A 118 -7.30 -15.51 -2.19
C ALA A 118 -6.56 -14.57 -3.15
N GLN A 119 -5.62 -13.78 -2.63
CA GLN A 119 -4.77 -12.90 -3.42
C GLN A 119 -3.88 -13.69 -4.36
N ALA A 120 -3.21 -14.74 -3.87
CA ALA A 120 -2.37 -15.62 -4.69
C ALA A 120 -3.19 -16.25 -5.82
N LYS A 121 -4.36 -16.83 -5.51
CA LYS A 121 -5.22 -17.42 -6.53
C LYS A 121 -5.71 -16.39 -7.55
N GLY A 122 -6.10 -15.20 -7.10
CA GLY A 122 -6.51 -14.12 -8.00
C GLY A 122 -5.40 -13.69 -8.97
N LEU A 123 -4.15 -13.58 -8.47
CA LEU A 123 -2.99 -13.32 -9.32
C LEU A 123 -2.76 -14.45 -10.33
N GLY A 124 -2.81 -15.71 -9.87
CA GLY A 124 -2.62 -16.87 -10.74
C GLY A 124 -3.66 -16.93 -11.86
N LEU A 125 -4.93 -16.62 -11.55
CA LEU A 125 -6.01 -16.57 -12.53
C LEU A 125 -5.79 -15.46 -13.57
N ALA A 126 -5.37 -14.27 -13.14
CA ALA A 126 -5.05 -13.18 -14.05
C ALA A 126 -3.86 -13.51 -14.97
N LEU A 127 -2.90 -14.32 -14.51
CA LEU A 127 -1.80 -14.82 -15.34
C LEU A 127 -2.25 -15.92 -16.30
N HIS A 128 -3.18 -16.78 -15.87
CA HIS A 128 -3.79 -17.81 -16.71
C HIS A 128 -4.57 -17.21 -17.89
N ASP A 129 -5.23 -16.07 -17.68
CA ASP A 129 -5.88 -15.34 -18.77
C ASP A 129 -4.88 -14.83 -19.84
N LEU A 130 -3.62 -14.60 -19.45
CA LEU A 130 -2.56 -14.19 -20.38
C LEU A 130 -1.90 -15.39 -21.09
N ASP A 131 -1.81 -16.54 -20.41
CA ASP A 131 -1.22 -17.79 -20.93
C ASP A 131 -2.00 -19.01 -20.42
N SER A 132 -3.00 -19.43 -21.19
CA SER A 132 -3.86 -20.54 -20.80
C SER A 132 -3.19 -21.93 -20.82
N GLU A 133 -1.94 -22.04 -21.28
CA GLU A 133 -1.23 -23.34 -21.33
C GLU A 133 -0.89 -23.89 -19.95
N LYS A 134 -0.76 -23.02 -18.93
CA LYS A 134 -0.45 -23.40 -17.55
C LYS A 134 -1.64 -23.13 -16.65
N SER A 135 -1.83 -23.96 -15.62
CA SER A 135 -2.83 -23.66 -14.60
C SER A 135 -2.40 -22.46 -13.75
N TRP A 136 -3.37 -21.84 -13.07
CA TRP A 136 -3.09 -20.70 -12.18
C TRP A 136 -2.07 -21.06 -11.09
N GLU A 137 -2.11 -22.28 -10.53
CA GLU A 137 -1.14 -22.76 -9.54
C GLU A 137 0.27 -22.84 -10.13
N ILE A 138 0.37 -23.36 -11.36
CA ILE A 138 1.65 -23.50 -12.04
C ILE A 138 2.25 -22.12 -12.31
N HIS A 139 1.47 -21.14 -12.79
CA HIS A 139 1.98 -19.77 -12.95
C HIS A 139 2.60 -19.21 -11.68
N LEU A 140 1.98 -19.43 -10.53
CA LEU A 140 2.51 -18.93 -9.25
C LEU A 140 3.87 -19.54 -8.90
N THR A 141 4.16 -20.78 -9.30
CA THR A 141 5.49 -21.39 -9.08
C THR A 141 6.62 -20.67 -9.80
N TYR A 142 6.32 -19.88 -10.85
CA TYR A 142 7.29 -19.15 -11.66
C TYR A 142 7.46 -17.68 -11.25
N ILE A 143 6.62 -17.16 -10.35
CA ILE A 143 6.57 -15.71 -10.09
C ILE A 143 6.34 -15.34 -8.63
N LEU A 144 5.64 -16.15 -7.85
CA LEU A 144 5.28 -15.79 -6.48
C LEU A 144 6.43 -16.10 -5.52
N LYS A 145 6.76 -15.13 -4.67
CA LYS A 145 7.62 -15.31 -3.51
C LYS A 145 6.90 -14.85 -2.25
N SER A 146 7.00 -15.61 -1.17
CA SER A 146 6.34 -15.30 0.09
C SER A 146 7.23 -14.49 1.02
N CYS A 147 6.64 -13.52 1.71
CA CYS A 147 7.29 -12.78 2.77
C CYS A 147 7.65 -13.71 3.95
N LEU A 148 8.95 -13.82 4.27
CA LEU A 148 9.42 -14.68 5.36
C LEU A 148 9.04 -14.15 6.75
N ILE A 149 8.84 -12.83 6.88
CA ILE A 149 8.36 -12.23 8.13
C ILE A 149 6.92 -12.67 8.41
N HIS A 150 6.05 -12.64 7.40
CA HIS A 150 4.68 -13.12 7.55
C HIS A 150 4.61 -14.63 7.78
N PHE A 151 5.46 -15.40 7.09
CA PHE A 151 5.63 -16.82 7.36
C PHE A 151 6.02 -17.10 8.83
N GLU A 152 7.04 -16.41 9.34
CA GLU A 152 7.52 -16.58 10.72
C GLU A 152 6.46 -16.16 11.75
N ARG A 153 5.74 -15.06 11.51
CA ARG A 153 4.63 -14.62 12.37
C ARG A 153 3.51 -15.66 12.40
N ASN A 154 3.12 -16.19 11.24
CA ASN A 154 2.12 -17.25 11.15
C ASN A 154 2.56 -18.52 11.89
N LEU A 155 3.84 -18.90 11.78
CA LEU A 155 4.41 -20.03 12.51
C LEU A 155 4.44 -19.80 14.02
N PHE A 156 4.77 -18.58 14.46
CA PHE A 156 4.84 -18.23 15.88
C PHE A 156 3.51 -18.51 16.60
N HIS A 157 2.39 -18.22 15.95
CA HIS A 157 1.04 -18.43 16.48
C HIS A 157 0.57 -19.89 16.50
N LYS A 158 1.28 -20.82 15.85
CA LYS A 158 0.96 -22.25 15.91
C LYS A 158 1.38 -22.84 17.26
N LYS A 159 0.61 -23.82 17.75
CA LYS A 159 0.88 -24.53 19.02
C LYS A 159 1.90 -25.66 18.89
N PHE A 160 2.64 -25.70 17.79
CA PHE A 160 3.69 -26.68 17.55
C PHE A 160 4.81 -26.57 18.58
N SER A 161 5.45 -27.71 18.85
CA SER A 161 6.63 -27.79 19.70
C SER A 161 7.78 -26.96 19.13
N THR A 162 8.72 -26.57 19.99
CA THR A 162 9.91 -25.81 19.58
C THR A 162 10.73 -26.57 18.53
N SER A 163 10.84 -27.89 18.65
CA SER A 163 11.50 -28.75 17.67
C SER A 163 10.83 -28.69 16.30
N THR A 164 9.50 -28.83 16.23
CA THR A 164 8.77 -28.73 14.96
C THR A 164 8.91 -27.35 14.34
N LYS A 165 8.81 -26.27 15.13
CA LYS A 165 9.02 -24.90 14.63
C LYS A 165 10.43 -24.71 14.07
N ASN A 166 11.45 -25.31 14.70
CA ASN A 166 12.83 -25.24 14.22
C ASN A 166 13.04 -26.01 12.91
N LEU A 167 12.33 -27.12 12.69
CA LEU A 167 12.33 -27.81 11.39
C LEU A 167 11.67 -26.94 10.30
N ILE A 168 10.49 -26.38 10.60
CA ILE A 168 9.75 -25.53 9.65
C ILE A 168 10.59 -24.31 9.23
N ARG A 169 11.34 -23.68 10.15
CA ARG A 169 12.21 -22.54 9.85
C ARG A 169 13.38 -22.85 8.90
N GLN A 170 13.71 -24.12 8.70
CA GLN A 170 14.77 -24.51 7.78
C GLN A 170 14.30 -24.55 6.32
N ILE A 171 12.99 -24.69 6.07
CA ILE A 171 12.43 -24.80 4.72
C ILE A 171 12.90 -23.68 3.78
N PRO A 172 12.82 -22.37 4.15
CA PRO A 172 13.20 -21.31 3.23
C PRO A 172 14.70 -21.30 2.86
N ASN A 173 15.54 -21.85 3.73
CA ASN A 173 17.00 -21.83 3.59
C ASN A 173 17.58 -23.17 3.12
N ALA A 174 16.76 -24.20 2.96
CA ALA A 174 17.19 -25.48 2.43
C ALA A 174 17.84 -25.31 1.04
N THR A 175 18.95 -26.00 0.81
CA THR A 175 19.86 -25.81 -0.31
C THR A 175 19.58 -26.72 -1.50
N SER A 176 18.59 -27.61 -1.41
CA SER A 176 18.11 -28.41 -2.52
C SER A 176 16.63 -28.76 -2.36
N LYS A 177 16.01 -29.20 -3.46
CA LYS A 177 14.63 -29.68 -3.46
C LYS A 177 14.46 -30.91 -2.56
N GLU A 178 15.40 -31.84 -2.60
CA GLU A 178 15.42 -33.07 -1.79
C GLU A 178 15.45 -32.72 -0.30
N GLN A 179 16.31 -31.78 0.11
CA GLN A 179 16.38 -31.34 1.51
C GLN A 179 15.04 -30.75 1.99
N VAL A 180 14.32 -30.02 1.13
CA VAL A 180 12.97 -29.52 1.48
C VAL A 180 12.00 -30.68 1.73
N TYR A 181 11.97 -31.69 0.87
CA TYR A 181 11.08 -32.84 1.07
C TYR A 181 11.47 -33.70 2.27
N ASP A 182 12.76 -33.86 2.55
CA ASP A 182 13.24 -34.53 3.77
C ASP A 182 12.81 -33.77 5.03
N LEU A 183 12.85 -32.43 5.01
CA LEU A 183 12.32 -31.60 6.11
C LEU A 183 10.81 -31.78 6.26
N LEU A 184 10.04 -31.80 5.17
CA LEU A 184 8.59 -31.99 5.22
C LEU A 184 8.23 -33.34 5.86
N LYS A 185 8.97 -34.40 5.55
CA LYS A 185 8.80 -35.72 6.17
C LYS A 185 9.13 -35.69 7.66
N GLN A 186 10.26 -35.09 8.05
CA GLN A 186 10.62 -34.92 9.46
C GLN A 186 9.58 -34.12 10.25
N ILE A 187 8.96 -33.12 9.61
CA ILE A 187 7.89 -32.31 10.20
C ILE A 187 6.62 -33.15 10.38
N GLU A 188 6.25 -33.99 9.41
CA GLU A 188 5.12 -34.91 9.53
C GLU A 188 5.31 -35.88 10.70
N ASP A 189 6.53 -36.41 10.86
CA ASP A 189 6.89 -37.38 11.89
C ASP A 189 6.83 -36.81 13.32
N THR A 190 6.80 -35.47 13.50
CA THR A 190 6.67 -34.88 14.85
C THR A 190 5.30 -35.10 15.46
N ASN A 191 4.28 -35.38 14.65
CA ASN A 191 2.90 -35.65 15.08
C ASN A 191 2.30 -34.58 16.00
N ASP A 192 2.73 -33.32 15.86
CA ASP A 192 2.13 -32.19 16.57
C ASP A 192 0.65 -32.02 16.16
N GLU A 193 -0.21 -31.64 17.11
CA GLU A 193 -1.62 -31.34 16.82
C GLU A 193 -1.73 -30.23 15.77
N GLY A 194 -2.46 -30.50 14.67
CA GLY A 194 -2.63 -29.57 13.56
C GLY A 194 -1.52 -29.60 12.50
N ILE A 195 -0.53 -30.50 12.62
CA ILE A 195 0.60 -30.54 11.68
C ILE A 195 0.19 -31.04 10.30
N LYS A 196 -0.75 -31.98 10.22
CA LYS A 196 -1.26 -32.53 8.96
C LYS A 196 -2.02 -31.48 8.14
N GLU A 197 -2.84 -30.67 8.81
CA GLU A 197 -3.56 -29.55 8.21
C GLU A 197 -2.59 -28.42 7.78
N TRP A 198 -1.52 -28.22 8.54
CA TRP A 198 -0.46 -27.29 8.12
C TRP A 198 0.26 -27.80 6.88
N LEU A 199 0.66 -29.07 6.87
CA LEU A 199 1.34 -29.70 5.73
C LEU A 199 0.45 -29.70 4.49
N SER A 200 -0.84 -30.00 4.59
CA SER A 200 -1.74 -30.01 3.44
C SER A 200 -1.83 -28.66 2.72
N TYR A 201 -1.72 -27.55 3.46
CA TYR A 201 -1.62 -26.20 2.90
C TYR A 201 -0.22 -25.88 2.36
N TYR A 202 0.83 -26.14 3.14
CA TYR A 202 2.20 -25.74 2.77
C TYR A 202 2.86 -26.65 1.72
N GLN A 203 2.32 -27.86 1.50
CA GLN A 203 2.74 -28.75 0.41
C GLN A 203 2.04 -28.47 -0.92
N GLN A 204 1.08 -27.53 -0.96
CA GLN A 204 0.53 -27.07 -2.23
C GLN A 204 1.69 -26.56 -3.11
N PRO A 205 1.78 -26.96 -4.39
CA PRO A 205 2.96 -26.68 -5.22
C PRO A 205 3.37 -25.21 -5.25
N TYR A 206 2.41 -24.30 -5.38
CA TYR A 206 2.67 -22.86 -5.42
C TYR A 206 3.11 -22.29 -4.07
N VAL A 207 2.63 -22.85 -2.96
CA VAL A 207 2.97 -22.40 -1.59
C VAL A 207 4.39 -22.82 -1.24
N LEU A 208 4.76 -24.06 -1.55
CA LEU A 208 6.12 -24.54 -1.27
C LEU A 208 7.14 -23.83 -2.19
N ALA A 209 6.79 -23.69 -3.47
CA ALA A 209 7.60 -22.97 -4.45
C ALA A 209 7.81 -21.50 -4.08
N SER A 210 6.84 -20.85 -3.42
CA SER A 210 7.00 -19.44 -3.01
C SER A 210 7.89 -19.25 -1.78
N LEU A 211 8.24 -20.32 -1.06
CA LEU A 211 9.09 -20.27 0.14
C LEU A 211 10.55 -20.62 -0.12
N ASN A 212 10.85 -21.49 -1.09
CA ASN A 212 12.19 -22.00 -1.31
C ASN A 212 12.63 -21.87 -2.79
N LYS A 213 13.83 -21.31 -2.99
CA LYS A 213 14.38 -21.04 -4.34
C LYS A 213 14.64 -22.28 -5.20
N TYR A 214 14.92 -23.43 -4.59
CA TYR A 214 15.20 -24.69 -5.31
C TYR A 214 13.94 -25.47 -5.64
N VAL A 215 12.81 -25.14 -4.99
CA VAL A 215 11.49 -25.67 -5.35
C VAL A 215 10.80 -24.75 -6.35
N SER A 216 11.08 -23.44 -6.27
CA SER A 216 10.60 -22.42 -7.19
C SER A 216 11.10 -22.62 -8.62
N ASN A 217 10.31 -22.19 -9.60
CA ASN A 217 10.74 -22.04 -10.98
C ASN A 217 11.16 -20.58 -11.30
N VAL A 218 11.18 -19.68 -10.31
CA VAL A 218 11.72 -18.33 -10.45
C VAL A 218 13.23 -18.40 -10.69
N ASP A 219 13.71 -17.60 -11.64
CA ASP A 219 15.14 -17.44 -11.91
C ASP A 219 15.93 -17.11 -10.62
N HIS A 220 17.01 -17.84 -10.36
CA HIS A 220 17.77 -17.71 -9.11
C HIS A 220 18.35 -16.30 -8.90
N GLU A 221 18.76 -15.59 -9.95
CA GLU A 221 19.26 -14.23 -9.80
C GLU A 221 18.13 -13.28 -9.40
N ILE A 222 16.96 -13.41 -10.02
CA ILE A 222 15.78 -12.63 -9.67
C ILE A 222 15.32 -12.96 -8.24
N TRP A 223 15.29 -14.24 -7.88
CA TRP A 223 14.94 -14.67 -6.52
C TRP A 223 15.85 -14.03 -5.48
N ASN A 224 17.16 -14.01 -5.71
CA ASN A 224 18.13 -13.44 -4.78
C ASN A 224 18.08 -11.90 -4.73
N LYS A 225 17.70 -11.24 -5.83
CA LYS A 225 17.51 -9.78 -5.88
C LYS A 225 16.19 -9.35 -5.23
N SER A 226 15.13 -10.13 -5.41
CA SER A 226 13.84 -9.91 -4.75
C SER A 226 14.02 -10.10 -3.25
N GLY A 227 13.73 -9.08 -2.44
CA GLY A 227 13.88 -9.15 -0.99
C GLY A 227 13.15 -10.36 -0.37
N SER A 228 13.50 -10.70 0.87
CA SER A 228 12.82 -11.78 1.62
C SER A 228 11.75 -11.27 2.59
N ASP A 229 11.60 -9.95 2.68
CA ASP A 229 10.64 -9.27 3.54
C ASP A 229 9.88 -8.18 2.79
N THR A 230 8.69 -7.86 3.30
CA THR A 230 7.83 -6.78 2.80
C THR A 230 8.12 -5.46 3.50
N ASN A 231 9.34 -5.24 4.00
CA ASN A 231 9.69 -3.99 4.70
C ASN A 231 9.43 -2.75 3.85
N ASN A 232 9.59 -2.85 2.52
CA ASN A 232 9.28 -1.73 1.63
C ASN A 232 7.78 -1.45 1.60
N ALA A 233 6.93 -2.47 1.52
CA ALA A 233 5.48 -2.30 1.60
C ALA A 233 5.04 -1.77 2.96
N GLU A 234 5.53 -2.34 4.08
CA GLU A 234 5.23 -1.85 5.43
C GLU A 234 5.66 -0.38 5.63
N ALA A 235 6.84 -0.02 5.13
CA ALA A 235 7.34 1.35 5.19
C ALA A 235 6.58 2.29 4.24
N ALA A 236 6.17 1.83 3.05
CA ALA A 236 5.28 2.58 2.15
C ALA A 236 3.98 2.95 2.88
N HIS A 237 3.33 1.95 3.47
CA HIS A 237 2.13 2.15 4.29
C HIS A 237 2.39 3.13 5.43
N SER A 238 3.49 2.97 6.17
CA SER A 238 3.84 3.85 7.30
C SER A 238 4.02 5.31 6.86
N MET A 239 4.70 5.55 5.73
CA MET A 239 4.95 6.90 5.23
C MET A 239 3.66 7.56 4.72
N VAL A 240 2.87 6.84 3.94
CA VAL A 240 1.59 7.35 3.43
C VAL A 240 0.65 7.65 4.57
N ASN A 241 0.57 6.78 5.57
CA ASN A 241 -0.24 6.97 6.78
C ASN A 241 0.10 8.24 7.59
N ARG A 242 1.30 8.83 7.42
CA ARG A 242 1.62 10.14 8.02
C ARG A 242 0.83 11.29 7.38
N GLU A 243 0.33 11.11 6.16
CA GLU A 243 -0.61 12.05 5.51
C GLU A 243 -2.04 11.93 6.10
N GLY A 244 -2.30 10.91 6.92
CA GLY A 244 -3.57 10.68 7.62
C GLY A 244 -4.00 9.21 7.60
N LYS A 245 -4.80 8.83 8.59
CA LYS A 245 -5.44 7.52 8.74
C LYS A 245 -6.94 7.70 8.92
N GLN A 246 -7.72 6.63 8.70
CA GLN A 246 -9.18 6.65 8.85
C GLN A 246 -9.85 7.80 8.09
N LEU A 247 -9.34 8.05 6.88
CA LEU A 247 -9.81 9.13 6.02
C LEU A 247 -11.10 8.70 5.31
N LYS A 248 -11.91 9.69 4.91
CA LYS A 248 -12.92 9.46 3.86
C LYS A 248 -12.22 9.01 2.57
N LEU A 249 -12.85 8.14 1.78
CA LEU A 249 -12.28 7.55 0.58
C LEU A 249 -11.63 8.58 -0.36
N LEU A 250 -12.37 9.61 -0.76
CA LEU A 250 -11.86 10.68 -1.63
C LEU A 250 -10.63 11.38 -1.03
N SER A 251 -10.63 11.63 0.28
CA SER A 251 -9.48 12.23 0.96
C SER A 251 -8.26 11.31 0.97
N ALA A 252 -8.46 9.99 1.07
CA ALA A 252 -7.37 9.02 0.97
C ALA A 252 -6.76 9.01 -0.43
N ILE A 253 -7.61 8.97 -1.47
CA ILE A 253 -7.22 9.01 -2.88
C ILE A 253 -6.40 10.28 -3.18
N LEU A 254 -6.94 11.47 -2.86
CA LEU A 254 -6.29 12.74 -3.16
C LEU A 254 -4.94 12.90 -2.42
N LYS A 255 -4.88 12.47 -1.16
CA LYS A 255 -3.64 12.52 -0.39
C LYS A 255 -2.62 11.48 -0.86
N GLY A 256 -3.07 10.29 -1.28
CA GLY A 256 -2.23 9.28 -1.94
C GLY A 256 -1.60 9.84 -3.21
N LYS A 257 -2.44 10.38 -4.12
CA LYS A 257 -1.99 11.05 -5.34
C LYS A 257 -0.95 12.15 -5.07
N LYS A 258 -1.21 13.03 -4.10
CA LYS A 258 -0.28 14.11 -3.74
C LYS A 258 1.05 13.57 -3.22
N TYR A 259 1.01 12.52 -2.42
CA TYR A 259 2.21 11.84 -1.91
C TYR A 259 3.02 11.25 -3.07
N ASP A 260 2.37 10.51 -3.96
CA ASP A 260 3.04 9.83 -5.09
C ASP A 260 3.67 10.86 -6.05
N ILE A 261 2.94 11.92 -6.42
CA ILE A 261 3.50 13.03 -7.22
C ILE A 261 4.76 13.60 -6.56
N ARG A 262 4.74 13.82 -5.24
CA ARG A 262 5.89 14.36 -4.50
C ARG A 262 7.10 13.44 -4.56
N CYS A 263 6.90 12.12 -4.49
CA CYS A 263 7.99 11.14 -4.64
C CYS A 263 8.62 11.24 -6.05
N TYR A 264 7.81 11.33 -7.10
CA TYR A 264 8.31 11.43 -8.47
C TYR A 264 8.97 12.78 -8.76
N THR A 265 8.44 13.90 -8.25
CA THR A 265 9.11 15.20 -8.31
C THR A 265 10.46 15.18 -7.58
N THR A 266 10.56 14.41 -6.49
CA THR A 266 11.83 14.24 -5.76
C THR A 266 12.86 13.51 -6.61
N ILE A 267 12.45 12.44 -7.31
CA ILE A 267 13.29 11.72 -8.28
C ILE A 267 13.77 12.67 -9.39
N GLU A 268 12.85 13.37 -10.03
CA GLU A 268 13.18 14.28 -11.12
C GLU A 268 14.14 15.39 -10.67
N THR A 269 13.95 15.90 -9.45
CA THR A 269 14.84 16.91 -8.87
C THR A 269 16.23 16.34 -8.59
N HIS A 270 16.32 15.11 -8.09
CA HIS A 270 17.59 14.43 -7.86
C HIS A 270 18.34 14.23 -9.19
N ASP A 271 17.65 13.68 -10.20
CA ASP A 271 18.24 13.44 -11.52
C ASP A 271 18.74 14.74 -12.18
N LYS A 272 17.97 15.83 -12.07
CA LYS A 272 18.33 17.13 -12.67
C LYS A 272 19.45 17.86 -11.93
N LYS A 273 19.50 17.77 -10.60
CA LYS A 273 20.40 18.60 -9.77
C LYS A 273 21.57 17.82 -9.17
N GLY A 274 21.55 16.49 -9.23
CA GLY A 274 22.51 15.63 -8.56
C GLY A 274 22.48 15.72 -7.03
N VAL A 275 21.43 16.31 -6.44
CA VAL A 275 21.30 16.49 -4.98
C VAL A 275 20.38 15.41 -4.43
N PRO A 276 20.90 14.43 -3.67
CA PRO A 276 20.10 13.35 -3.13
C PRO A 276 19.03 13.85 -2.17
N TYR A 277 17.88 13.19 -2.19
CA TYR A 277 16.85 13.45 -1.19
C TYR A 277 17.31 13.01 0.19
N THR A 278 17.07 13.86 1.20
CA THR A 278 17.32 13.50 2.59
C THR A 278 16.04 13.65 3.40
N HIS A 279 15.56 12.56 4.02
CA HIS A 279 14.43 12.59 4.96
C HIS A 279 14.66 13.50 6.18
N ARG A 280 15.91 13.89 6.44
CA ARG A 280 16.27 14.81 7.51
C ARG A 280 16.30 16.22 6.96
N ASP A 281 15.54 17.10 7.59
CA ASP A 281 15.67 18.53 7.37
C ASP A 281 17.08 18.96 7.83
N LYS A 282 17.92 19.25 6.83
CA LYS A 282 19.30 19.73 7.01
C LYS A 282 19.40 21.24 6.86
N SER A 283 18.27 21.97 6.82
CA SER A 283 18.27 23.43 6.79
C SER A 283 19.06 24.00 7.97
N ASP A 284 19.64 25.17 7.78
CA ASP A 284 20.38 25.85 8.84
C ASP A 284 19.49 26.10 10.07
N VAL A 285 18.20 26.36 9.84
CA VAL A 285 17.19 26.48 10.90
C VAL A 285 17.10 25.20 11.72
N LYS A 286 16.95 24.03 11.06
CA LYS A 286 16.86 22.76 11.78
C LYS A 286 18.18 22.37 12.44
N ARG A 287 19.32 22.69 11.82
CA ARG A 287 20.65 22.48 12.44
C ARG A 287 20.81 23.31 13.71
N VAL A 288 20.38 24.57 13.69
CA VAL A 288 20.38 25.46 14.85
C VAL A 288 19.43 24.93 15.93
N GLN A 289 18.20 24.54 15.58
CA GLN A 289 17.25 23.92 16.52
C GLN A 289 17.83 22.67 17.19
N ASN A 290 18.44 21.76 16.41
CA ASN A 290 19.07 20.55 16.95
C ASN A 290 20.30 20.89 17.81
N SER A 291 21.05 21.94 17.47
CA SER A 291 22.17 22.43 18.28
C SER A 291 21.68 22.97 19.63
N ILE A 292 20.61 23.77 19.63
CA ILE A 292 19.96 24.27 20.84
C ILE A 292 19.45 23.10 21.67
N ALA A 293 18.71 22.16 21.09
CA ALA A 293 18.21 20.97 21.80
C ALA A 293 19.34 20.15 22.45
N ARG A 294 20.45 19.93 21.73
CA ARG A 294 21.63 19.24 22.29
C ARG A 294 22.28 20.02 23.43
N LYS A 295 22.38 21.35 23.32
CA LYS A 295 22.86 22.22 24.42
C LYS A 295 21.94 22.12 25.63
N THR A 296 20.63 22.24 25.44
CA THR A 296 19.63 22.12 26.51
C THR A 296 19.70 20.76 27.20
N SER A 297 19.78 19.66 26.46
CA SER A 297 19.91 18.31 27.04
C SER A 297 21.23 18.11 27.79
N ARG A 298 22.34 18.70 27.32
CA ARG A 298 23.61 18.70 28.08
C ARG A 298 23.50 19.52 29.37
N THR A 299 22.88 20.70 29.31
CA THR A 299 22.65 21.53 30.50
C THR A 299 21.70 20.84 31.50
N GLN A 300 20.72 20.08 31.02
CA GLN A 300 19.78 19.34 31.86
C GLN A 300 20.43 18.12 32.52
N LYS A 301 21.25 17.35 31.80
CA LYS A 301 22.07 16.28 32.39
C LYS A 301 23.08 16.81 33.40
N ASN A 302 23.68 17.96 33.13
CA ASN A 302 24.58 18.61 34.09
C ASN A 302 23.82 19.12 35.33
N LYS A 303 22.57 19.58 35.18
CA LYS A 303 21.70 19.92 36.32
C LYS A 303 21.26 18.70 37.12
N GLU A 304 20.90 17.59 36.49
CA GLU A 304 20.60 16.32 37.19
C GLU A 304 21.81 15.81 37.98
N SER A 305 23.03 15.98 37.46
CA SER A 305 24.26 15.65 38.21
C SER A 305 24.58 16.60 39.37
N LEU A 306 23.98 17.80 39.39
CA LEU A 306 24.14 18.80 40.45
C LEU A 306 23.00 18.71 41.50
N ASP A 307 21.81 18.28 41.09
CA ASP A 307 20.63 18.10 41.96
C ASP A 307 20.75 16.87 42.88
N ASP A 308 21.68 15.94 42.62
CA ASP A 308 22.03 14.84 43.54
C ASP A 308 22.82 15.31 44.79
N LYS A 309 23.15 16.61 44.91
CA LYS A 309 23.96 17.15 46.01
C LYS A 309 23.31 18.20 46.89
N LEU A 310 22.04 18.59 46.72
CA LEU A 310 21.42 19.60 47.61
C LEU A 310 19.97 19.30 47.99
N PRO A 311 19.53 19.57 49.25
CA PRO A 311 18.21 19.19 49.72
C PRO A 311 17.12 20.11 49.17
N LYS A 312 15.99 19.49 48.78
CA LYS A 312 14.79 20.14 48.26
C LYS A 312 14.20 21.14 49.26
N SER A 313 14.01 22.39 48.85
CA SER A 313 13.03 23.28 49.47
C SER A 313 12.25 24.10 48.44
N SER A 314 10.96 24.21 48.74
CA SER A 314 9.85 24.74 47.95
C SER A 314 9.84 26.27 47.80
N LYS A 315 9.39 26.78 46.64
CA LYS A 315 8.24 27.72 46.52
C LYS A 315 8.01 28.19 45.06
N LYS A 316 6.74 28.12 44.64
CA LYS A 316 6.16 28.75 43.44
C LYS A 316 6.39 30.27 43.43
N ARG A 317 6.62 30.84 42.24
CA ARG A 317 6.05 32.14 41.81
C ARG A 317 6.13 32.29 40.28
N ASN A 318 4.98 32.59 39.68
CA ASN A 318 4.78 32.92 38.26
C ASN A 318 5.35 34.30 37.95
N LEU A 319 5.97 34.49 36.77
CA LEU A 319 6.17 35.79 36.11
C LEU A 319 6.38 35.57 34.60
N SER A 320 5.49 36.13 33.78
CA SER A 320 5.61 36.33 32.32
C SER A 320 6.08 37.76 32.03
N PRO A 321 6.90 38.01 30.99
CA PRO A 321 6.51 39.00 29.94
C PRO A 321 7.12 38.67 28.53
N SER A 322 6.38 38.80 27.43
CA SER A 322 6.11 39.99 26.57
C SER A 322 7.13 40.23 25.43
N SER A 323 6.61 40.73 24.31
CA SER A 323 7.21 40.86 22.98
C SER A 323 8.11 42.09 22.78
N SER A 324 9.08 42.00 21.86
CA SER A 324 9.50 43.16 21.05
C SER A 324 10.08 42.75 19.69
N ARG A 325 9.65 43.48 18.64
CA ARG A 325 10.07 43.41 17.23
C ARG A 325 11.45 44.03 17.03
N THR A 326 12.20 43.57 16.03
CA THR A 326 12.96 44.48 15.16
C THR A 326 13.09 43.91 13.74
N SER A 327 12.83 44.77 12.76
CA SER A 327 12.77 44.54 11.32
C SER A 327 14.07 44.95 10.62
N ILE A 328 14.56 44.17 9.64
CA ILE A 328 15.57 44.61 8.68
C ILE A 328 15.11 44.22 7.26
N LYS A 329 14.94 45.23 6.40
CA LYS A 329 14.73 45.12 4.94
C LYS A 329 16.08 45.15 4.22
N SER A 330 16.29 44.31 3.21
CA SER A 330 17.21 44.65 2.10
C SER A 330 16.86 43.92 0.78
N LYS A 331 16.55 44.77 -0.21
CA LYS A 331 16.63 44.69 -1.68
C LYS A 331 17.12 43.38 -2.33
N LYS A 332 16.24 42.73 -3.10
CA LYS A 332 16.52 41.98 -4.35
C LYS A 332 15.20 41.82 -5.13
N ASN A 333 14.87 42.80 -5.98
CA ASN A 333 13.52 42.98 -6.53
C ASN A 333 13.40 42.97 -8.06
N HIS A 334 14.39 42.50 -8.84
CA HIS A 334 14.29 42.57 -10.31
C HIS A 334 14.36 41.25 -11.10
N GLU A 335 14.54 40.09 -10.45
CA GLU A 335 14.52 38.78 -11.13
C GLU A 335 13.32 37.90 -10.72
N ARG A 336 12.39 38.43 -9.92
CA ARG A 336 11.22 37.68 -9.41
C ARG A 336 9.95 37.86 -10.22
N GLU A 337 9.83 38.92 -11.01
CA GLU A 337 8.54 39.26 -11.64
C GLU A 337 8.16 38.33 -12.80
N ASP A 338 9.13 37.85 -13.59
CA ASP A 338 8.83 36.95 -14.73
C ASP A 338 8.59 35.48 -14.34
N ILE A 339 8.97 35.04 -13.14
CA ILE A 339 8.72 33.66 -12.64
C ILE A 339 7.39 33.57 -11.85
N LEU A 340 6.82 34.72 -11.49
CA LEU A 340 5.58 34.81 -10.73
C LEU A 340 4.33 34.77 -11.62
N SER A 341 4.37 35.28 -12.86
CA SER A 341 3.19 35.27 -13.76
C SER A 341 2.78 33.86 -14.20
N ASP A 342 3.75 33.03 -14.59
CA ASP A 342 3.49 31.68 -15.12
C ASP A 342 2.97 30.71 -14.04
N ASN A 343 3.35 30.94 -12.77
CA ASN A 343 2.83 30.20 -11.63
C ASN A 343 1.39 30.62 -11.25
N GLU A 344 1.03 31.89 -11.49
CA GLU A 344 -0.30 32.40 -11.14
C GLU A 344 -1.37 31.90 -12.11
N GLU A 345 -1.02 31.75 -13.39
CA GLU A 345 -1.90 31.20 -14.43
C GLU A 345 -2.14 29.70 -14.23
N LEU A 346 -1.10 28.93 -13.91
CA LEU A 346 -1.21 27.52 -13.52
C LEU A 346 -2.06 27.33 -12.25
N LEU A 347 -1.91 28.21 -11.25
CA LEU A 347 -2.72 28.19 -10.02
C LEU A 347 -4.19 28.54 -10.29
N LYS A 348 -4.47 29.47 -11.22
CA LYS A 348 -5.83 29.77 -11.67
C LYS A 348 -6.46 28.59 -12.39
N GLU A 349 -5.71 27.89 -13.25
CA GLU A 349 -6.20 26.72 -13.97
C GLU A 349 -6.47 25.54 -13.03
N ILE A 350 -5.60 25.31 -12.04
CA ILE A 350 -5.81 24.33 -10.97
C ILE A 350 -7.06 24.67 -10.14
N ARG A 351 -7.25 25.95 -9.78
CA ARG A 351 -8.46 26.39 -9.06
C ARG A 351 -9.72 26.17 -9.89
N LYS A 352 -9.69 26.46 -11.19
CA LYS A 352 -10.82 26.24 -12.10
C LYS A 352 -11.19 24.75 -12.19
N LYS A 353 -10.19 23.87 -12.38
CA LYS A 353 -10.40 22.42 -12.41
C LYS A 353 -10.90 21.87 -11.07
N ASN A 354 -10.43 22.42 -9.95
CA ASN A 354 -10.95 22.05 -8.63
C ASN A 354 -12.42 22.47 -8.46
N LEU A 355 -12.81 23.66 -8.96
CA LEU A 355 -14.19 24.12 -8.91
C LEU A 355 -15.12 23.24 -9.78
N GLU A 356 -14.66 22.83 -10.97
CA GLU A 356 -15.39 21.90 -11.84
C GLU A 356 -15.57 20.52 -11.19
N LEU A 357 -14.57 20.05 -10.43
CA LEU A 357 -14.66 18.82 -9.66
C LEU A 357 -15.62 18.94 -8.46
N GLU A 358 -15.61 20.06 -7.74
CA GLU A 358 -16.57 20.34 -6.65
C GLU A 358 -18.02 20.38 -7.15
N LEU A 359 -18.24 20.92 -8.37
CA LEU A 359 -19.56 20.91 -9.00
C LEU A 359 -20.01 19.49 -9.37
N LYS A 360 -19.11 18.66 -9.92
CA LYS A 360 -19.39 17.24 -10.18
C LYS A 360 -19.65 16.44 -8.89
N GLU A 361 -18.95 16.75 -7.80
CA GLU A 361 -19.17 16.14 -6.48
C GLU A 361 -20.57 16.42 -5.95
N LYS A 362 -21.03 17.68 -6.07
CA LYS A 362 -22.40 18.06 -5.70
C LYS A 362 -23.45 17.37 -6.58
N GLU A 363 -23.18 17.19 -7.86
CA GLU A 363 -24.09 16.50 -8.79
C GLU A 363 -24.22 15.00 -8.48
N ILE A 364 -23.11 14.33 -8.17
CA ILE A 364 -23.11 12.91 -7.78
C ILE A 364 -23.83 12.73 -6.45
N LEU A 365 -23.56 13.59 -5.45
CA LEU A 365 -24.26 13.55 -4.15
C LEU A 365 -25.77 13.77 -4.29
N LEU A 366 -26.20 14.61 -5.23
CA LEU A 366 -27.62 14.82 -5.51
C LEU A 366 -28.23 13.54 -6.10
N LYS A 367 -27.58 12.93 -7.09
CA LYS A 367 -28.02 11.68 -7.73
C LYS A 367 -28.06 10.51 -6.74
N GLU A 368 -27.09 10.39 -5.85
CA GLU A 368 -27.10 9.37 -4.79
C GLU A 368 -28.27 9.55 -3.81
N ARG A 369 -28.60 10.81 -3.47
CA ARG A 369 -29.76 11.10 -2.61
C ARG A 369 -31.07 10.80 -3.32
N GLU A 370 -31.18 11.12 -4.60
CA GLU A 370 -32.37 10.80 -5.40
C GLU A 370 -32.58 9.28 -5.52
N VAL A 371 -31.52 8.52 -5.78
CA VAL A 371 -31.59 7.05 -5.84
C VAL A 371 -32.01 6.47 -4.49
N LYS A 372 -31.44 6.95 -3.38
CA LYS A 372 -31.84 6.52 -2.03
C LYS A 372 -33.29 6.85 -1.71
N ALA A 373 -33.77 8.03 -2.12
CA ALA A 373 -35.16 8.41 -1.94
C ALA A 373 -36.11 7.49 -2.73
N ARG A 374 -35.76 7.14 -3.98
CA ARG A 374 -36.56 6.23 -4.81
C ARG A 374 -36.60 4.81 -4.25
N ILE A 375 -35.49 4.32 -3.69
CA ILE A 375 -35.44 3.01 -3.02
C ILE A 375 -36.34 3.02 -1.78
N ALA A 376 -36.21 4.03 -0.92
CA ALA A 376 -37.02 4.15 0.28
C ALA A 376 -38.53 4.28 -0.04
N GLU A 377 -38.89 4.99 -1.10
CA GLU A 377 -40.28 5.10 -1.56
C GLU A 377 -40.81 3.75 -2.08
N ALA A 378 -40.01 2.99 -2.82
CA ALA A 378 -40.40 1.66 -3.30
C ALA A 378 -40.58 0.67 -2.13
N GLU A 379 -39.71 0.72 -1.12
CA GLU A 379 -39.82 -0.08 0.09
C GLU A 379 -41.09 0.27 0.89
N ALA A 380 -41.40 1.56 1.02
CA ALA A 380 -42.63 2.02 1.68
C ALA A 380 -43.89 1.49 0.97
N ARG A 381 -43.96 1.59 -0.37
CA ARG A 381 -45.08 1.05 -1.16
C ARG A 381 -45.22 -0.46 -1.02
N MET A 382 -44.11 -1.20 -0.98
CA MET A 382 -44.16 -2.65 -0.74
C MET A 382 -44.68 -3.00 0.66
N MET A 383 -44.35 -2.20 1.68
CA MET A 383 -44.87 -2.40 3.03
C MET A 383 -46.36 -2.09 3.11
N GLU A 384 -46.84 -1.03 2.47
CA GLU A 384 -48.26 -0.68 2.39
C GLU A 384 -49.06 -1.77 1.67
N ALA A 385 -48.60 -2.24 0.50
CA ALA A 385 -49.28 -3.31 -0.23
C ALA A 385 -49.34 -4.63 0.55
N LYS A 386 -48.29 -4.94 1.33
CA LYS A 386 -48.30 -6.12 2.22
C LYS A 386 -49.29 -5.95 3.37
N ALA A 387 -49.40 -4.75 3.95
CA ALA A 387 -50.37 -4.46 5.01
C ALA A 387 -51.81 -4.57 4.50
N GLU A 388 -52.12 -4.00 3.34
CA GLU A 388 -53.44 -4.09 2.70
C GLU A 388 -53.83 -5.54 2.38
N ALA A 389 -52.88 -6.34 1.84
CA ALA A 389 -53.13 -7.76 1.56
C ALA A 389 -53.47 -8.55 2.83
N LEU A 390 -52.80 -8.25 3.94
CA LEU A 390 -53.02 -8.89 5.24
C LEU A 390 -54.37 -8.48 5.87
N GLU A 391 -54.77 -7.22 5.69
CA GLU A 391 -56.11 -6.77 6.10
C GLU A 391 -57.23 -7.42 5.29
N LEU A 392 -57.06 -7.58 3.98
CA LEU A 392 -58.02 -8.27 3.12
C LEU A 392 -58.14 -9.76 3.47
N GLU A 393 -57.01 -10.42 3.74
CA GLU A 393 -56.99 -11.82 4.18
C GLU A 393 -57.69 -12.01 5.54
N ASN A 394 -57.51 -11.07 6.46
CA ASN A 394 -58.19 -11.10 7.75
C ASN A 394 -59.70 -10.80 7.64
N ARG A 395 -60.12 -9.92 6.72
CA ARG A 395 -61.56 -9.68 6.44
C ARG A 395 -62.26 -10.88 5.80
N ASN A 396 -61.54 -11.71 5.04
CA ASN A 396 -62.09 -12.92 4.42
C ASN A 396 -62.12 -14.13 5.38
N LYS A 397 -61.54 -14.01 6.58
CA LYS A 397 -61.54 -15.05 7.63
C LYS A 397 -62.58 -14.80 8.74
N CYS A 398 -63.27 -13.67 8.71
CA CYS A 398 -64.51 -13.42 9.46
C CYS A 398 -65.70 -13.62 8.54
#